data_AF-A0A949KZX2-F1
#
_entry.id   AF-A0A949KZX2-F1
#
_cell.length_a   1.000
_cell.length_b   1.000
_cell.length_c   1.000
_cell.angle_alpha   90.00
_cell.angle_beta   90.00
_cell.angle_gamma   90.00
#
_symmetry.space_group_name_H-M   'P 1'
#
loop_
_entity.id
_entity.type
_entity.pdbx_description
1 polymer ?
#
loop_
_entity_poly.entity_id
_entity_poly.type
_entity_poly.pdbx_seq_one_letter_code
_entity_poly.pdbx_strand_id
1 'polypeptide(L)'
;MDRNNIGFYIMTVLFCLILGACNSQSDIGSLNTDDFFTVSEDDDKADNIAKFDNVLQLINDWVEDGEIVGAQLLVIENRNILIHESYGWMDKEMDIPMKYDTIFRIRSMTKPITGTAALMLVEQGMLNLSDPVSKHLGSFDNDKSGMITIGHLITHTGGFGQPGCPKDFEDHGSLREVVDDIGTAGPEVEPGTMYRYSDAGVAVLGAVIAEVTGMPVEEFIQKNIFTPLNMTDTFCTLDSQPDKRSRISATYLRMGDGYVKYWDNSKPPLVPYFRASGGVYSTTLDYAKFLYMWLNDGKIDSKQYISEQMVSQALQPNGFSNNYGYLWEVDSAFGHGGSDGTIGFVIPNENIIVLYFTQSRSTHTVEVVKADVLKEFGLSEVVQHDIAIVDPSIYQDYAGKYQHPQIILEVTTDGEHLYLKTPDTSSQLFYPASEDFFFHEVLDIQLTFVKDLDGKTTGMIIHQNGEDIEADKIQQ
;
A
#
# COMPACT_ATOMS: atom_id res chain seq x y z
N MET A 1 -47.63 60.83 14.31
CA MET A 1 -48.68 59.90 13.85
C MET A 1 -48.18 59.36 12.52
N ASP A 2 -47.82 58.11 12.27
CA ASP A 2 -47.63 56.85 13.00
C ASP A 2 -46.63 56.04 12.13
N ARG A 3 -45.53 55.53 12.66
CA ARG A 3 -45.22 54.12 13.01
C ARG A 3 -45.51 53.03 11.95
N ASN A 4 -44.47 52.19 11.77
CA ASN A 4 -44.38 50.82 11.23
C ASN A 4 -44.06 50.69 9.73
N ASN A 5 -43.19 49.80 9.25
CA ASN A 5 -42.07 49.00 9.77
C ASN A 5 -41.50 48.23 8.55
N ILE A 6 -40.19 47.95 8.50
CA ILE A 6 -39.53 46.83 7.76
C ILE A 6 -39.57 46.96 6.21
N GLY A 7 -38.49 46.94 5.42
CA GLY A 7 -37.15 46.40 5.55
C GLY A 7 -36.85 45.64 4.24
N PHE A 8 -36.04 46.21 3.33
CA PHE A 8 -35.42 45.50 2.21
C PHE A 8 -34.21 46.30 1.71
N TYR A 9 -33.03 46.01 2.25
CA TYR A 9 -31.75 46.31 1.60
C TYR A 9 -31.38 45.04 0.81
N ILE A 10 -31.49 45.10 -0.52
CA ILE A 10 -30.82 44.14 -1.39
C ILE A 10 -29.36 44.56 -1.43
N MET A 11 -28.56 43.96 -0.57
CA MET A 11 -27.11 44.07 -0.61
C MET A 11 -26.62 43.12 -1.71
N THR A 12 -26.02 43.68 -2.76
CA THR A 12 -25.26 42.94 -3.75
C THR A 12 -24.14 42.19 -3.02
N VAL A 13 -24.32 40.88 -2.81
CA VAL A 13 -23.25 40.02 -2.29
C VAL A 13 -22.28 39.77 -3.43
N LEU A 14 -21.21 40.57 -3.43
CA LEU A 14 -19.97 40.27 -4.14
C LEU A 14 -19.43 38.98 -3.50
N PHE A 15 -19.51 37.85 -4.19
CA PHE A 15 -18.84 36.62 -3.82
C PHE A 15 -17.32 36.86 -4.00
N CYS A 16 -16.68 37.43 -3.00
CA CYS A 16 -15.23 37.43 -2.89
C CYS A 16 -14.80 36.02 -2.53
N LEU A 17 -14.24 35.32 -3.52
CA LEU A 17 -13.28 34.24 -3.36
C LEU A 17 -12.32 34.57 -2.20
N ILE A 18 -12.50 33.92 -1.07
CA ILE A 18 -11.44 33.77 -0.08
C ILE A 18 -10.65 32.55 -0.55
N LEU A 19 -9.79 32.76 -1.55
CA LEU A 19 -8.65 31.89 -1.80
C LEU A 19 -7.69 32.12 -0.62
N GLY A 20 -7.84 31.26 0.40
CA GLY A 20 -6.88 31.15 1.49
C GLY A 20 -5.53 30.75 0.91
N ALA A 21 -4.54 31.60 1.13
CA ALA A 21 -3.21 31.50 0.56
C ALA A 21 -2.43 30.30 1.13
N CYS A 22 -2.07 29.38 0.25
CA CYS A 22 -0.78 28.66 0.29
C CYS A 22 -0.35 28.30 -1.15
N ASN A 23 -0.37 29.28 -2.06
CA ASN A 23 0.14 29.10 -3.42
C ASN A 23 1.67 29.24 -3.44
N SER A 24 2.33 28.14 -3.09
CA SER A 24 3.61 27.78 -3.70
C SER A 24 3.56 26.30 -4.09
N GLN A 25 2.56 25.90 -4.87
CA GLN A 25 2.67 24.66 -5.64
C GLN A 25 3.87 24.83 -6.57
N SER A 26 4.88 23.99 -6.39
CA SER A 26 5.92 23.78 -7.40
C SER A 26 5.24 23.56 -8.75
N ASP A 27 5.70 24.21 -9.82
CA ASP A 27 5.15 23.96 -11.15
C ASP A 27 5.43 22.50 -11.54
N ILE A 28 4.41 21.75 -11.97
CA ILE A 28 4.58 20.39 -12.50
C ILE A 28 5.57 20.39 -13.68
N GLY A 29 5.65 21.49 -14.44
CA GLY A 29 6.61 21.70 -15.52
C GLY A 29 8.06 21.85 -15.07
N SER A 30 8.31 21.98 -13.76
CA SER A 30 9.66 21.95 -13.17
C SER A 30 10.13 20.54 -12.80
N LEU A 31 9.25 19.55 -12.85
CA LEU A 31 9.61 18.15 -12.63
C LEU A 31 10.40 17.65 -13.83
N ASN A 32 11.59 17.13 -13.57
CA ASN A 32 12.33 16.43 -14.58
C ASN A 32 11.67 15.06 -14.81
N THR A 33 10.88 14.94 -15.88
CA THR A 33 10.31 13.66 -16.30
C THR A 33 11.28 12.84 -17.15
N ASP A 34 12.47 13.37 -17.46
CA ASP A 34 13.49 12.76 -18.30
C ASP A 34 12.98 12.27 -19.66
N ASP A 35 11.96 12.95 -20.22
CA ASP A 35 11.18 12.53 -21.40
C ASP A 35 10.52 11.14 -21.27
N PHE A 36 10.55 10.54 -20.08
CA PHE A 36 9.96 9.23 -19.80
C PHE A 36 8.44 9.32 -19.79
N PHE A 37 7.93 10.32 -19.08
CA PHE A 37 6.52 10.68 -19.06
C PHE A 37 6.32 12.11 -19.59
N THR A 38 5.24 12.32 -20.32
CA THR A 38 4.83 13.62 -20.85
C THR A 38 3.75 14.21 -19.96
N VAL A 39 3.82 15.51 -19.65
CA VAL A 39 2.73 16.19 -18.93
C VAL A 39 1.63 16.51 -19.94
N SER A 40 0.37 16.28 -19.58
CA SER A 40 -0.78 16.64 -20.42
C SER A 40 -0.82 18.14 -20.74
N GLU A 41 -1.32 18.50 -21.93
CA GLU A 41 -1.48 19.91 -22.33
C GLU A 41 -2.52 20.62 -21.45
N ASP A 42 -2.45 21.95 -21.33
CA ASP A 42 -3.29 22.74 -20.42
C ASP A 42 -4.80 22.56 -20.68
N ASP A 43 -5.21 22.40 -21.93
CA ASP A 43 -6.63 22.19 -22.30
C ASP A 43 -7.14 20.82 -21.85
N ASP A 44 -6.29 19.78 -21.88
CA ASP A 44 -6.62 18.43 -21.40
C ASP A 44 -6.60 18.34 -19.86
N LYS A 45 -5.82 19.23 -19.20
CA LYS A 45 -5.69 19.24 -17.74
C LYS A 45 -7.02 19.51 -17.05
N ALA A 46 -7.86 20.40 -17.59
CA ALA A 46 -9.17 20.69 -17.00
C ALA A 46 -10.12 19.49 -17.05
N ASP A 47 -10.14 18.78 -18.19
CA ASP A 47 -10.96 17.58 -18.37
C ASP A 47 -10.44 16.40 -17.51
N ASN A 48 -9.12 16.25 -17.38
CA ASN A 48 -8.51 15.28 -16.49
C ASN A 48 -8.83 15.56 -15.02
N ILE A 49 -8.75 16.82 -14.58
CA ILE A 49 -9.16 17.21 -13.22
C ILE A 49 -10.64 16.89 -13.02
N ALA A 50 -11.52 17.23 -13.98
CA ALA A 50 -12.94 16.93 -13.88
C ALA A 50 -13.23 15.43 -13.77
N LYS A 51 -12.45 14.58 -14.46
CA LYS A 51 -12.57 13.11 -14.39
C LYS A 51 -12.23 12.56 -13.00
N PHE A 52 -11.28 13.17 -12.30
CA PHE A 52 -10.82 12.72 -10.98
C PHE A 52 -11.26 13.66 -9.84
N ASP A 53 -12.19 14.59 -10.08
CA ASP A 53 -12.56 15.68 -9.16
C ASP A 53 -13.02 15.14 -7.81
N ASN A 54 -13.82 14.07 -7.80
CA ASN A 54 -14.28 13.42 -6.58
C ASN A 54 -13.09 12.91 -5.73
N VAL A 55 -12.12 12.24 -6.35
CA VAL A 55 -10.94 11.70 -5.64
C VAL A 55 -10.04 12.84 -5.16
N LEU A 56 -9.85 13.87 -5.98
CA LEU A 56 -9.04 15.04 -5.62
C LEU A 56 -9.65 15.84 -4.46
N GLN A 57 -10.97 16.07 -4.50
CA GLN A 57 -11.69 16.74 -3.43
C GLN A 57 -11.64 15.92 -2.14
N LEU A 58 -11.85 14.61 -2.23
CA LEU A 58 -11.78 13.71 -1.07
C LEU A 58 -10.41 13.75 -0.39
N ILE A 59 -9.32 13.76 -1.15
CA ILE A 59 -7.96 13.89 -0.61
C ILE A 59 -7.77 15.25 0.07
N ASN A 60 -8.28 16.33 -0.52
CA ASN A 60 -8.23 17.65 0.11
C ASN A 60 -9.00 17.68 1.44
N ASP A 61 -10.23 17.17 1.44
CA ASP A 61 -11.09 17.12 2.63
C ASP A 61 -10.44 16.30 3.74
N TRP A 62 -9.82 15.16 3.41
CA TRP A 62 -9.09 14.37 4.41
C TRP A 62 -7.90 15.12 5.03
N VAL A 63 -7.24 16.00 4.29
CA VAL A 63 -6.19 16.86 4.87
C VAL A 63 -6.79 17.92 5.78
N GLU A 64 -7.90 18.55 5.36
CA GLU A 64 -8.59 19.59 6.13
C GLU A 64 -9.19 19.05 7.44
N ASP A 65 -9.81 17.88 7.39
CA ASP A 65 -10.42 17.20 8.52
C ASP A 65 -9.41 16.47 9.41
N GLY A 66 -8.16 16.35 8.96
CA GLY A 66 -7.08 15.69 9.70
C GLY A 66 -7.11 14.16 9.63
N GLU A 67 -7.87 13.59 8.70
CA GLU A 67 -7.87 12.16 8.37
C GLU A 67 -6.55 11.69 7.76
N ILE A 68 -5.80 12.59 7.13
CA ILE A 68 -4.39 12.40 6.74
C ILE A 68 -3.57 13.69 6.98
N VAL A 69 -2.25 13.55 7.01
CA VAL A 69 -1.32 14.69 7.19
C VAL A 69 -1.00 15.37 5.86
N GLY A 70 -0.90 14.57 4.80
CA GLY A 70 -0.59 15.02 3.45
C GLY A 70 -0.50 13.83 2.51
N ALA A 71 -0.64 14.07 1.22
CA ALA A 71 -0.60 13.02 0.20
C ALA A 71 -0.17 13.55 -1.16
N GLN A 72 0.24 12.62 -2.02
CA GLN A 72 0.36 12.81 -3.45
C GLN A 72 -0.54 11.82 -4.19
N LEU A 73 -1.19 12.28 -5.26
CA LEU A 73 -1.85 11.42 -6.25
C LEU A 73 -1.19 11.64 -7.60
N LEU A 74 -0.69 10.56 -8.21
CA LEU A 74 -0.16 10.52 -9.57
C LEU A 74 -0.98 9.54 -10.40
N VAL A 75 -1.56 10.00 -11.51
CA VAL A 75 -2.26 9.17 -12.50
C VAL A 75 -1.62 9.38 -13.85
N ILE A 76 -1.20 8.28 -14.47
CA ILE A 76 -0.57 8.25 -15.80
C ILE A 76 -1.37 7.32 -16.70
N GLU A 77 -1.68 7.78 -17.90
CA GLU A 77 -2.30 6.97 -18.96
C GLU A 77 -1.45 7.06 -20.22
N ASN A 78 -1.05 5.92 -20.80
CA ASN A 78 -0.25 5.89 -22.04
C ASN A 78 1.02 6.76 -21.99
N ARG A 79 1.74 6.76 -20.86
CA ARG A 79 2.90 7.63 -20.53
C ARG A 79 2.60 9.13 -20.41
N ASN A 80 1.34 9.55 -20.48
CA ASN A 80 0.92 10.92 -20.21
C ASN A 80 0.48 11.06 -18.75
N ILE A 81 1.06 12.02 -18.03
CA ILE A 81 0.62 12.39 -16.68
C ILE A 81 -0.70 13.15 -16.81
N LEU A 82 -1.77 12.51 -16.34
CA LEU A 82 -3.11 13.11 -16.29
C LEU A 82 -3.26 13.97 -15.03
N ILE A 83 -2.81 13.44 -13.89
CA ILE A 83 -2.89 14.08 -12.57
C ILE A 83 -1.55 13.91 -11.88
N HIS A 84 -1.03 14.98 -11.28
CA HIS A 84 0.01 14.90 -10.26
C HIS A 84 -0.24 16.02 -9.24
N GLU A 85 -0.97 15.69 -8.19
CA GLU A 85 -1.39 16.66 -7.18
C GLU A 85 -0.78 16.34 -5.81
N SER A 86 -0.53 17.38 -5.03
CA SER A 86 0.09 17.31 -3.70
C SER A 86 -0.74 18.11 -2.70
N TYR A 87 -1.05 17.49 -1.57
CA TYR A 87 -1.91 18.04 -0.54
C TYR A 87 -1.22 17.95 0.82
N GLY A 88 -1.50 18.93 1.70
CA GLY A 88 -1.05 18.93 3.08
C GLY A 88 0.46 19.08 3.26
N TRP A 89 1.00 18.32 4.21
CA TRP A 89 2.34 18.57 4.77
C TRP A 89 3.29 17.40 4.51
N MET A 90 4.52 17.71 4.08
CA MET A 90 5.65 16.77 4.11
C MET A 90 6.17 16.58 5.54
N ASP A 91 6.14 17.63 6.35
CA ASP A 91 6.33 17.59 7.81
C ASP A 91 5.45 18.68 8.45
N LYS A 92 4.41 18.26 9.17
CA LYS A 92 3.39 19.12 9.78
C LYS A 92 3.93 19.94 10.94
N GLU A 93 4.81 19.39 11.78
CA GLU A 93 5.36 20.12 12.93
C GLU A 93 6.40 21.16 12.52
N MET A 94 6.98 21.01 11.33
CA MET A 94 7.96 21.94 10.77
C MET A 94 7.35 22.91 9.74
N ASP A 95 6.03 22.87 9.54
CA ASP A 95 5.30 23.65 8.52
C ASP A 95 5.88 23.49 7.10
N ILE A 96 6.31 22.29 6.74
CA ILE A 96 6.87 22.01 5.41
C ILE A 96 5.78 21.42 4.52
N PRO A 97 5.35 22.12 3.45
CA PRO A 97 4.30 21.64 2.57
C PRO A 97 4.74 20.42 1.76
N MET A 98 3.78 19.56 1.42
CA MET A 98 3.98 18.48 0.46
C MET A 98 4.34 19.06 -0.92
N LYS A 99 5.33 18.48 -1.60
CA LYS A 99 5.77 18.88 -2.95
C LYS A 99 5.79 17.69 -3.85
N TYR A 100 5.70 17.89 -5.17
CA TYR A 100 5.72 16.81 -6.17
C TYR A 100 6.96 15.91 -6.14
N ASP A 101 8.10 16.42 -5.66
CA ASP A 101 9.37 15.69 -5.56
C ASP A 101 9.64 15.10 -4.16
N THR A 102 8.63 15.08 -3.28
CA THR A 102 8.72 14.45 -1.96
C THR A 102 9.03 12.96 -2.09
N ILE A 103 10.00 12.51 -1.30
CA ILE A 103 10.45 11.11 -1.22
C ILE A 103 9.77 10.45 -0.03
N PHE A 104 9.11 9.31 -0.27
CA PHE A 104 8.38 8.56 0.73
C PHE A 104 9.11 7.27 1.11
N ARG A 105 8.84 6.78 2.32
CA ARG A 105 9.17 5.41 2.74
C ARG A 105 8.09 4.48 2.21
N ILE A 106 8.37 3.76 1.12
CA ILE A 106 7.35 2.96 0.41
C ILE A 106 7.10 1.56 1.04
N ARG A 107 7.85 1.22 2.10
CA ARG A 107 7.69 -0.02 2.88
C ARG A 107 7.56 -1.26 1.99
N SER A 108 6.43 -1.96 2.05
CA SER A 108 6.21 -3.24 1.38
C SER A 108 6.21 -3.16 -0.15
N MET A 109 6.05 -1.99 -0.74
CA MET A 109 6.30 -1.77 -2.18
C MET A 109 7.76 -2.10 -2.58
N THR A 110 8.66 -2.32 -1.61
CA THR A 110 9.99 -2.89 -1.84
C THR A 110 9.93 -4.36 -2.32
N LYS A 111 8.93 -5.15 -1.93
CA LYS A 111 8.88 -6.58 -2.24
C LYS A 111 8.84 -6.88 -3.73
N PRO A 112 8.00 -6.21 -4.55
CA PRO A 112 8.08 -6.37 -6.00
C PRO A 112 9.45 -6.02 -6.60
N ILE A 113 10.18 -5.05 -6.05
CA ILE A 113 11.53 -4.69 -6.50
C ILE A 113 12.52 -5.82 -6.20
N THR A 114 12.52 -6.34 -4.96
CA THR A 114 13.35 -7.50 -4.57
C THR A 114 12.98 -8.76 -5.37
N GLY A 115 11.68 -8.99 -5.59
CA GLY A 115 11.18 -10.05 -6.45
C GLY A 115 11.70 -9.92 -7.88
N THR A 116 11.62 -8.73 -8.47
CA THR A 116 12.18 -8.45 -9.81
C THR A 116 13.67 -8.80 -9.87
N ALA A 117 14.46 -8.41 -8.86
CA ALA A 117 15.88 -8.75 -8.80
C ALA A 117 16.13 -10.26 -8.75
N ALA A 118 15.32 -11.02 -7.98
CA ALA A 118 15.39 -12.47 -7.96
C ALA A 118 15.00 -13.10 -9.31
N LEU A 119 13.93 -12.60 -9.95
CA LEU A 119 13.47 -13.10 -11.25
C LEU A 119 14.48 -12.82 -12.37
N MET A 120 15.17 -11.67 -12.34
CA MET A 120 16.29 -11.40 -13.25
C MET A 120 17.40 -12.45 -13.13
N LEU A 121 17.74 -12.87 -11.90
CA LEU A 121 18.72 -13.93 -11.66
C LEU A 121 18.21 -15.31 -12.13
N VAL A 122 16.90 -15.55 -12.05
CA VAL A 122 16.28 -16.76 -12.61
C VAL A 122 16.43 -16.79 -14.13
N GLU A 123 16.13 -15.69 -14.82
CA GLU A 123 16.28 -15.63 -16.28
C GLU A 123 17.74 -15.71 -16.74
N GLN A 124 18.67 -15.24 -15.91
CA GLN A 124 20.12 -15.39 -16.13
C GLN A 124 20.62 -16.82 -15.84
N GLY A 125 19.76 -17.73 -15.36
CA GLY A 125 20.12 -19.09 -14.98
C GLY A 125 20.98 -19.19 -13.72
N MET A 126 21.06 -18.12 -12.94
CA MET A 126 21.83 -18.06 -11.67
C MET A 126 21.01 -18.55 -10.48
N LEU A 127 19.68 -18.49 -10.57
CA LEU A 127 18.73 -19.01 -9.60
C LEU A 127 17.69 -19.89 -10.29
N ASN A 128 17.10 -20.84 -9.56
CA ASN A 128 15.89 -21.53 -9.98
C ASN A 128 14.84 -21.42 -8.88
N LEU A 129 13.56 -21.28 -9.26
CA LEU A 129 12.46 -21.25 -8.29
C LEU A 129 12.38 -22.54 -7.45
N SER A 130 12.81 -23.68 -7.99
CA SER A 130 12.87 -24.94 -7.26
C SER A 130 14.15 -25.14 -6.42
N ASP A 131 15.12 -24.21 -6.48
CA ASP A 131 16.33 -24.35 -5.67
C ASP A 131 15.96 -24.26 -4.18
N PRO A 132 16.47 -25.18 -3.33
CA PRO A 132 16.31 -25.05 -1.90
C PRO A 132 17.16 -23.89 -1.38
N VAL A 133 16.63 -23.15 -0.41
CA VAL A 133 17.35 -22.00 0.20
C VAL A 133 18.67 -22.46 0.85
N SER A 134 18.72 -23.68 1.40
CA SER A 134 19.91 -24.27 2.01
C SER A 134 21.11 -24.40 1.06
N LYS A 135 20.89 -24.39 -0.26
CA LYS A 135 21.96 -24.34 -1.27
C LYS A 135 22.79 -23.05 -1.19
N HIS A 136 22.18 -21.97 -0.68
CA HIS A 136 22.77 -20.63 -0.63
C HIS A 136 23.04 -20.20 0.81
N LEU A 137 22.18 -20.57 1.75
CA LEU A 137 22.24 -20.11 3.13
C LEU A 137 22.32 -21.30 4.08
N GLY A 138 23.51 -21.52 4.67
CA GLY A 138 23.74 -22.68 5.55
C GLY A 138 22.86 -22.74 6.80
N SER A 139 22.32 -21.61 7.27
CA SER A 139 21.34 -21.56 8.37
C SER A 139 20.02 -22.27 8.03
N PHE A 140 19.74 -22.51 6.75
CA PHE A 140 18.58 -23.26 6.27
C PHE A 140 18.86 -24.75 6.08
N ASP A 141 20.11 -25.21 6.22
CA ASP A 141 20.50 -26.63 6.10
C ASP A 141 20.17 -27.39 7.39
N ASN A 142 18.87 -27.52 7.66
CA ASN A 142 18.33 -28.23 8.82
C ASN A 142 16.93 -28.79 8.52
N ASP A 143 16.47 -29.72 9.36
CA ASP A 143 15.20 -30.43 9.15
C ASP A 143 13.95 -29.53 9.13
N LYS A 144 14.01 -28.32 9.71
CA LYS A 144 12.88 -27.39 9.75
C LYS A 144 12.79 -26.53 8.49
N SER A 145 13.93 -26.04 8.01
CA SER A 145 14.01 -25.01 6.98
C SER A 145 14.48 -25.53 5.62
N GLY A 146 15.03 -26.75 5.56
CA GLY A 146 15.66 -27.31 4.35
C GLY A 146 14.69 -27.56 3.18
N MET A 147 13.38 -27.60 3.46
CA MET A 147 12.31 -27.76 2.45
C MET A 147 11.92 -26.44 1.77
N ILE A 148 12.38 -25.30 2.27
CA ILE A 148 12.02 -23.99 1.72
C ILE A 148 12.76 -23.77 0.41
N THR A 149 12.03 -23.39 -0.64
CA THR A 149 12.57 -23.09 -1.98
C THR A 149 12.48 -21.61 -2.29
N ILE A 150 13.20 -21.15 -3.31
CA ILE A 150 13.09 -19.77 -3.82
C ILE A 150 11.64 -19.44 -4.25
N GLY A 151 10.96 -20.40 -4.87
CA GLY A 151 9.55 -20.30 -5.25
C GLY A 151 8.67 -20.04 -4.03
N HIS A 152 8.88 -20.77 -2.93
CA HIS A 152 8.12 -20.55 -1.70
C HIS A 152 8.30 -19.13 -1.14
N LEU A 153 9.48 -18.53 -1.27
CA LEU A 153 9.72 -17.16 -0.82
C LEU A 153 9.00 -16.13 -1.69
N ILE A 154 9.04 -16.31 -3.02
CA ILE A 154 8.42 -15.38 -3.98
C ILE A 154 6.89 -15.42 -3.96
N THR A 155 6.30 -16.56 -3.58
CA THR A 155 4.84 -16.73 -3.51
C THR A 155 4.26 -16.58 -2.10
N HIS A 156 5.05 -16.17 -1.10
CA HIS A 156 4.64 -16.14 0.32
C HIS A 156 4.08 -17.49 0.82
N THR A 157 4.70 -18.60 0.43
CA THR A 157 4.35 -19.94 0.89
C THR A 157 5.49 -20.60 1.67
N GLY A 158 6.45 -19.81 2.15
CA GLY A 158 7.57 -20.29 2.97
C GLY A 158 7.17 -20.78 4.36
N GLY A 159 5.92 -20.57 4.79
CA GLY A 159 5.39 -21.02 6.08
C GLY A 159 5.70 -20.10 7.27
N PHE A 160 6.21 -18.90 7.01
CA PHE A 160 6.49 -17.89 8.03
C PHE A 160 5.24 -17.06 8.38
N GLY A 161 5.16 -16.57 9.62
CA GLY A 161 4.18 -15.55 9.99
C GLY A 161 4.54 -14.14 9.50
N GLN A 162 3.80 -13.15 9.98
CA GLN A 162 4.06 -11.73 9.77
C GLN A 162 4.45 -11.07 11.11
N PRO A 163 5.64 -10.45 11.24
CA PRO A 163 6.69 -10.33 10.22
C PRO A 163 7.46 -11.64 9.96
N GLY A 164 7.30 -12.66 10.81
CA GLY A 164 7.89 -13.99 10.64
C GLY A 164 9.36 -14.10 11.08
N CYS A 165 9.86 -13.08 11.79
CA CYS A 165 11.21 -13.06 12.34
C CYS A 165 11.18 -13.43 13.85
N PRO A 166 12.18 -14.17 14.38
CA PRO A 166 12.24 -14.50 15.81
C PRO A 166 12.49 -13.30 16.72
N LYS A 167 13.11 -12.25 16.19
CA LYS A 167 13.32 -10.94 16.82
C LYS A 167 13.01 -9.85 15.79
N ASP A 168 12.78 -8.63 16.27
CA ASP A 168 12.51 -7.49 15.41
C ASP A 168 13.72 -7.18 14.50
N PHE A 169 13.48 -6.64 13.31
CA PHE A 169 14.55 -6.26 12.39
C PHE A 169 15.49 -5.22 13.02
N GLU A 170 14.92 -4.33 13.83
CA GLU A 170 15.60 -3.28 14.59
C GLU A 170 16.65 -3.83 15.59
N ASP A 171 16.51 -5.10 16.02
CA ASP A 171 17.40 -5.74 16.99
C ASP A 171 18.63 -6.42 16.35
N HIS A 172 18.78 -6.36 15.03
CA HIS A 172 19.89 -6.96 14.30
C HIS A 172 20.85 -5.91 13.73
N GLY A 173 22.11 -6.28 13.51
CA GLY A 173 23.13 -5.44 12.89
C GLY A 173 23.20 -5.55 11.37
N SER A 174 22.67 -6.62 10.78
CA SER A 174 22.70 -6.85 9.34
C SER A 174 21.57 -7.76 8.84
N LEU A 175 21.32 -7.73 7.52
CA LEU A 175 20.37 -8.66 6.87
C LEU A 175 20.74 -10.12 7.11
N ARG A 176 22.04 -10.45 7.10
CA ARG A 176 22.49 -11.83 7.27
C ARG A 176 22.19 -12.36 8.67
N GLU A 177 22.37 -11.55 9.71
CA GLU A 177 22.05 -11.94 11.09
C GLU A 177 20.56 -12.30 11.25
N VAL A 178 19.65 -11.49 10.70
CA VAL A 178 18.20 -11.78 10.74
C VAL A 178 17.91 -13.09 10.03
N VAL A 179 18.48 -13.27 8.85
CA VAL A 179 18.21 -14.44 8.00
C VAL A 179 18.75 -15.72 8.61
N ASP A 180 19.89 -15.66 9.30
CA ASP A 180 20.43 -16.80 10.03
C ASP A 180 19.55 -17.16 11.25
N ASP A 181 19.00 -16.17 11.95
CA ASP A 181 18.02 -16.39 13.03
C ASP A 181 16.71 -16.98 12.47
N ILE A 182 16.18 -16.48 11.35
CA ILE A 182 15.00 -17.03 10.65
C ILE A 182 15.22 -18.49 10.26
N GLY A 183 16.35 -18.79 9.59
CA GLY A 183 16.68 -20.14 9.13
C GLY A 183 16.81 -21.15 10.28
N THR A 184 17.33 -20.69 11.42
CA THR A 184 17.48 -21.51 12.64
C THR A 184 16.14 -21.75 13.35
N ALA A 185 15.27 -20.74 13.41
CA ALA A 185 13.95 -20.87 14.01
C ALA A 185 13.06 -21.81 13.20
N GLY A 186 13.05 -21.62 11.87
CA GLY A 186 12.23 -22.35 10.91
C GLY A 186 10.81 -21.80 10.75
N PRO A 187 10.04 -22.36 9.81
CA PRO A 187 8.69 -21.92 9.52
C PRO A 187 7.70 -22.36 10.62
N GLU A 188 6.59 -21.64 10.76
CA GLU A 188 5.52 -21.94 11.71
C GLU A 188 4.56 -23.03 11.18
N VAL A 189 4.44 -23.11 9.86
CA VAL A 189 3.64 -24.12 9.14
C VAL A 189 4.47 -24.75 8.03
N GLU A 190 4.05 -25.91 7.54
CA GLU A 190 4.78 -26.62 6.49
C GLU A 190 4.90 -25.78 5.21
N PRO A 191 6.12 -25.54 4.68
CA PRO A 191 6.30 -24.77 3.45
C PRO A 191 5.53 -25.37 2.26
N GLY A 192 4.94 -24.51 1.44
CA GLY A 192 4.18 -24.91 0.25
C GLY A 192 2.77 -25.42 0.52
N THR A 193 2.24 -25.25 1.74
CA THR A 193 0.87 -25.70 2.09
C THR A 193 -0.19 -24.60 2.06
N MET A 194 0.19 -23.34 2.32
CA MET A 194 -0.73 -22.20 2.30
C MET A 194 -0.01 -20.88 2.06
N TYR A 195 -0.76 -19.89 1.57
CA TYR A 195 -0.32 -18.51 1.48
C TYR A 195 -0.29 -17.86 2.87
N ARG A 196 0.85 -17.26 3.23
CA ARG A 196 1.05 -16.42 4.42
C ARG A 196 2.03 -15.30 4.08
N TYR A 197 1.51 -14.09 3.88
CA TYR A 197 2.31 -12.91 3.63
C TYR A 197 3.38 -12.74 4.71
N SER A 198 4.65 -12.59 4.31
CA SER A 198 5.76 -12.56 5.26
C SER A 198 6.90 -11.61 4.84
N ASP A 199 7.30 -10.75 5.77
CA ASP A 199 8.53 -9.96 5.65
C ASP A 199 9.79 -10.84 5.74
N ALA A 200 9.77 -11.88 6.57
CA ALA A 200 10.90 -12.81 6.73
C ALA A 200 11.23 -13.51 5.42
N GLY A 201 10.21 -14.03 4.71
CA GLY A 201 10.43 -14.73 3.44
C GLY A 201 11.16 -13.87 2.40
N VAL A 202 10.79 -12.60 2.28
CA VAL A 202 11.43 -11.69 1.32
C VAL A 202 12.80 -11.21 1.81
N ALA A 203 13.03 -11.11 3.13
CA ALA A 203 14.36 -10.84 3.68
C ALA A 203 15.34 -11.97 3.35
N VAL A 204 14.90 -13.23 3.47
CA VAL A 204 15.66 -14.42 3.07
C VAL A 204 15.97 -14.37 1.58
N LEU A 205 14.99 -14.00 0.75
CA LEU A 205 15.19 -13.84 -0.69
C LEU A 205 16.28 -12.80 -1.00
N GLY A 206 16.28 -11.67 -0.29
CA GLY A 206 17.33 -10.65 -0.38
C GLY A 206 18.72 -11.19 -0.03
N ALA A 207 18.84 -12.00 1.02
CA ALA A 207 20.12 -12.62 1.38
C ALA A 207 20.59 -13.66 0.35
N VAL A 208 19.67 -14.41 -0.27
CA VAL A 208 20.00 -15.30 -1.39
C VAL A 208 20.55 -14.51 -2.58
N ILE A 209 19.92 -13.38 -2.94
CA ILE A 209 20.42 -12.50 -4.01
C ILE A 209 21.85 -12.05 -3.69
N ALA A 210 22.12 -11.65 -2.45
CA ALA A 210 23.45 -11.22 -2.04
C ALA A 210 24.49 -12.35 -2.14
N GLU A 211 24.14 -13.56 -1.72
CA GLU A 211 25.01 -14.73 -1.80
C GLU A 211 25.33 -15.10 -3.26
N VAL A 212 24.31 -15.16 -4.13
CA VAL A 212 24.45 -15.57 -5.53
C VAL A 212 25.22 -14.56 -6.36
N THR A 213 25.06 -13.28 -6.06
CA THR A 213 25.72 -12.19 -6.81
C THR A 213 27.09 -11.82 -6.24
N GLY A 214 27.37 -12.19 -4.98
CA GLY A 214 28.58 -11.80 -4.27
C GLY A 214 28.65 -10.31 -3.90
N MET A 215 27.51 -9.61 -3.90
CA MET A 215 27.41 -8.19 -3.52
C MET A 215 26.17 -7.92 -2.68
N PRO A 216 26.11 -6.81 -1.91
CA PRO A 216 24.91 -6.43 -1.18
C PRO A 216 23.69 -6.32 -2.11
N VAL A 217 22.53 -6.79 -1.65
CA VAL A 217 21.30 -6.83 -2.48
C VAL A 217 20.86 -5.42 -2.92
N GLU A 218 21.06 -4.40 -2.08
CA GLU A 218 20.82 -3.01 -2.42
C GLU A 218 21.69 -2.51 -3.59
N GLU A 219 22.94 -2.97 -3.69
CA GLU A 219 23.83 -2.61 -4.81
C GLU A 219 23.37 -3.28 -6.10
N PHE A 220 22.94 -4.55 -6.03
CA PHE A 220 22.39 -5.26 -7.18
C PHE A 220 21.11 -4.58 -7.69
N ILE A 221 20.19 -4.20 -6.81
CA ILE A 221 18.96 -3.48 -7.15
C ILE A 221 19.30 -2.11 -7.78
N GLN A 222 20.20 -1.34 -7.16
CA GLN A 222 20.61 -0.04 -7.68
C GLN A 222 21.17 -0.16 -9.10
N LYS A 223 22.05 -1.16 -9.33
CA LYS A 223 22.75 -1.36 -10.60
C LYS A 223 21.83 -1.86 -11.72
N ASN A 224 20.91 -2.77 -11.41
CA ASN A 224 20.15 -3.49 -12.44
C ASN A 224 18.72 -2.96 -12.62
N ILE A 225 18.17 -2.27 -11.63
CA ILE A 225 16.79 -1.74 -11.64
C ILE A 225 16.81 -0.21 -11.58
N PHE A 226 17.25 0.41 -10.49
CA PHE A 226 17.05 1.86 -10.32
C PHE A 226 17.84 2.70 -11.32
N THR A 227 19.14 2.44 -11.49
CA THR A 227 19.98 3.22 -12.41
C THR A 227 19.52 3.07 -13.86
N PRO A 228 19.24 1.86 -14.39
CA PRO A 228 18.82 1.73 -15.77
C PRO A 228 17.39 2.22 -16.06
N LEU A 229 16.51 2.24 -15.06
CA LEU A 229 15.17 2.82 -15.15
C LEU A 229 15.18 4.33 -14.89
N ASN A 230 16.35 4.92 -14.66
CA ASN A 230 16.52 6.33 -14.29
C ASN A 230 15.66 6.76 -13.09
N MET A 231 15.59 5.89 -12.07
CA MET A 231 14.91 6.15 -10.80
C MET A 231 15.88 6.88 -9.85
N THR A 232 16.21 8.13 -10.19
CA THR A 232 17.30 8.87 -9.55
C THR A 232 17.03 9.22 -8.09
N ASP A 233 15.79 9.24 -7.65
CA ASP A 233 15.32 9.52 -6.30
C ASP A 233 14.86 8.28 -5.53
N THR A 234 15.12 7.10 -6.07
CA THR A 234 14.88 5.82 -5.40
C THR A 234 16.17 5.22 -4.85
N PHE A 235 16.15 4.76 -3.60
CA PHE A 235 17.33 4.18 -2.94
C PHE A 235 16.97 3.31 -1.74
N CYS A 236 17.88 2.41 -1.36
CA CYS A 236 17.70 1.45 -0.26
C CYS A 236 18.35 1.87 1.06
N THR A 237 19.39 2.71 1.01
CA THR A 237 20.20 3.09 2.19
C THR A 237 20.27 4.61 2.33
N LEU A 238 19.70 5.12 3.41
CA LEU A 238 19.54 6.55 3.63
C LEU A 238 20.87 7.29 3.81
N ASP A 239 21.85 6.66 4.48
CA ASP A 239 23.14 7.29 4.78
C ASP A 239 23.98 7.56 3.52
N SER A 240 23.67 6.88 2.41
CA SER A 240 24.30 7.13 1.11
C SER A 240 23.71 8.35 0.37
N GLN A 241 22.67 9.00 0.92
CA GLN A 241 21.89 10.04 0.22
C GLN A 241 21.73 11.33 1.05
N PRO A 242 22.81 11.96 1.55
CA PRO A 242 22.72 13.15 2.40
C PRO A 242 21.95 14.31 1.73
N ASP A 243 22.15 14.50 0.42
CA ASP A 243 21.54 15.61 -0.33
C ASP A 243 20.03 15.46 -0.55
N LYS A 244 19.50 14.23 -0.45
CA LYS A 244 18.07 13.95 -0.64
C LYS A 244 17.26 14.01 0.65
N ARG A 245 17.92 13.98 1.81
CA ARG A 245 17.24 13.87 3.12
C ARG A 245 16.17 14.94 3.31
N SER A 246 16.44 16.17 2.87
CA SER A 246 15.53 17.32 3.01
C SER A 246 14.19 17.16 2.29
N ARG A 247 14.09 16.25 1.31
CA ARG A 247 12.86 15.94 0.57
C ARG A 247 12.11 14.72 1.11
N ILE A 248 12.65 14.03 2.12
CA ILE A 248 12.02 12.84 2.67
C ILE A 248 10.90 13.25 3.63
N SER A 249 9.71 12.70 3.43
CA SER A 249 8.57 12.95 4.31
C SER A 249 8.79 12.41 5.73
N ALA A 250 8.24 13.14 6.70
CA ALA A 250 8.03 12.61 8.04
C ALA A 250 6.91 11.56 8.01
N THR A 251 6.96 10.59 8.92
CA THR A 251 5.96 9.51 9.00
C THR A 251 5.16 9.59 10.28
N TYR A 252 3.84 9.41 10.15
CA TYR A 252 2.86 9.63 11.19
C TYR A 252 2.05 8.35 11.43
N LEU A 253 1.69 8.10 12.68
CA LEU A 253 0.82 7.00 13.07
C LEU A 253 -0.49 7.56 13.63
N ARG A 254 -1.64 7.05 13.16
CA ARG A 254 -2.94 7.42 13.73
C ARG A 254 -3.00 7.00 15.19
N MET A 255 -3.31 7.94 16.07
CA MET A 255 -3.46 7.74 17.51
C MET A 255 -4.70 8.48 17.99
N GLY A 256 -5.79 7.74 18.20
CA GLY A 256 -7.10 8.33 18.49
C GLY A 256 -7.66 9.08 17.28
N ASP A 257 -8.11 10.30 17.52
CA ASP A 257 -8.63 11.21 16.49
C ASP A 257 -7.53 11.91 15.68
N GLY A 258 -6.27 11.83 16.11
CA GLY A 258 -5.15 12.55 15.49
C GLY A 258 -3.98 11.67 15.05
N TYR A 259 -2.88 12.34 14.68
CA TYR A 259 -1.65 11.73 14.21
C TYR A 259 -0.46 12.13 15.08
N VAL A 260 0.43 11.17 15.35
CA VAL A 260 1.71 11.40 16.04
C VAL A 260 2.86 11.11 15.08
N LYS A 261 3.76 12.08 14.91
CA LYS A 261 5.01 11.88 14.17
C LYS A 261 5.91 10.88 14.91
N TYR A 262 6.13 9.70 14.31
CA TYR A 262 6.97 8.67 14.91
C TYR A 262 8.41 8.68 14.36
N TRP A 263 8.62 9.22 13.14
CA TRP A 263 9.94 9.35 12.53
C TRP A 263 10.00 10.52 11.54
N ASP A 264 11.18 11.11 11.37
CA ASP A 264 11.44 12.18 10.41
C ASP A 264 12.87 12.07 9.86
N ASN A 265 13.15 12.86 8.82
CA ASN A 265 14.40 12.86 8.09
C ASN A 265 15.62 13.41 8.87
N SER A 266 15.47 13.87 10.13
CA SER A 266 16.59 14.23 11.00
C SER A 266 17.17 13.03 11.76
N LYS A 267 16.41 11.92 11.85
CA LYS A 267 16.76 10.73 12.62
C LYS A 267 17.48 9.68 11.76
N PRO A 268 18.29 8.78 12.36
CA PRO A 268 18.79 7.61 11.64
C PRO A 268 17.62 6.74 11.13
N PRO A 269 17.85 5.86 10.14
CA PRO A 269 16.89 4.84 9.75
C PRO A 269 16.45 4.01 10.96
N LEU A 270 15.17 3.59 10.97
CA LEU A 270 14.68 2.68 12.02
C LEU A 270 15.41 1.34 12.02
N VAL A 271 15.75 0.83 10.84
CA VAL A 271 16.56 -0.38 10.67
C VAL A 271 17.87 0.00 9.98
N PRO A 272 19.04 -0.35 10.54
CA PRO A 272 20.34 0.18 10.10
C PRO A 272 20.88 -0.46 8.82
N TYR A 273 20.15 -1.40 8.22
CA TYR A 273 20.49 -2.08 6.97
C TYR A 273 19.25 -2.22 6.08
N PHE A 274 19.46 -2.55 4.80
CA PHE A 274 18.36 -2.81 3.88
C PHE A 274 17.77 -4.20 4.09
N ARG A 275 16.47 -4.27 4.42
CA ARG A 275 15.81 -5.54 4.80
C ARG A 275 15.33 -6.39 3.63
N ALA A 276 15.38 -5.87 2.40
CA ALA A 276 14.80 -6.44 1.18
C ALA A 276 13.27 -6.64 1.16
N SER A 277 12.62 -6.88 2.30
CA SER A 277 11.15 -6.93 2.44
C SER A 277 10.49 -5.57 2.57
N GLY A 278 11.28 -4.56 2.94
CA GLY A 278 10.90 -3.16 3.06
C GLY A 278 12.14 -2.32 3.38
N GLY A 279 12.22 -1.10 2.84
CA GLY A 279 13.35 -0.20 3.11
C GLY A 279 13.70 0.73 1.96
N VAL A 280 13.04 0.59 0.80
CA VAL A 280 13.19 1.54 -0.29
C VAL A 280 12.51 2.87 0.08
N TYR A 281 13.17 3.95 -0.32
CA TYR A 281 12.66 5.30 -0.40
C TYR A 281 12.43 5.62 -1.87
N SER A 282 11.32 6.27 -2.22
CA SER A 282 11.00 6.60 -3.62
C SER A 282 10.05 7.79 -3.72
N THR A 283 10.03 8.44 -4.89
CA THR A 283 8.93 9.34 -5.30
C THR A 283 7.85 8.54 -6.02
N THR A 284 6.67 9.14 -6.21
CA THR A 284 5.60 8.60 -7.05
C THR A 284 6.07 8.43 -8.49
N LEU A 285 6.72 9.45 -9.06
CA LEU A 285 7.27 9.45 -10.42
C LEU A 285 8.29 8.34 -10.67
N ASP A 286 9.25 8.12 -9.78
CA ASP A 286 10.24 7.07 -9.99
C ASP A 286 9.63 5.68 -9.87
N TYR A 287 8.74 5.45 -8.90
CA TYR A 287 8.07 4.15 -8.79
C TYR A 287 7.14 3.91 -10.00
N ALA A 288 6.56 4.95 -10.59
CA ALA A 288 5.82 4.84 -11.85
C ALA A 288 6.67 4.31 -13.01
N LYS A 289 7.97 4.66 -13.09
CA LYS A 289 8.90 4.12 -14.11
C LYS A 289 9.07 2.60 -13.94
N PHE A 290 9.14 2.14 -12.69
CA PHE A 290 9.18 0.71 -12.37
C PHE A 290 7.87 0.00 -12.73
N LEU A 291 6.71 0.58 -12.39
CA LEU A 291 5.40 0.05 -12.79
C LEU A 291 5.23 0.02 -14.32
N TYR A 292 5.71 1.05 -15.03
CA TYR A 292 5.67 1.10 -16.48
C TYR A 292 6.49 -0.02 -17.13
N MET A 293 7.65 -0.37 -16.58
CA MET A 293 8.43 -1.53 -17.06
C MET A 293 7.60 -2.82 -17.00
N TRP A 294 6.84 -3.02 -15.92
CA TRP A 294 5.96 -4.19 -15.76
C TRP A 294 4.72 -4.13 -16.66
N LEU A 295 4.08 -2.96 -16.78
CA LEU A 295 2.96 -2.72 -17.70
C LEU A 295 3.36 -3.02 -19.16
N ASN A 296 4.57 -2.65 -19.53
CA ASN A 296 5.10 -2.80 -20.87
C ASN A 296 5.86 -4.13 -21.02
N ASP A 297 5.32 -5.25 -20.54
CA ASP A 297 5.85 -6.61 -20.73
C ASP A 297 7.33 -6.80 -20.35
N GLY A 298 7.80 -6.07 -19.33
CA GLY A 298 9.16 -6.21 -18.82
C GLY A 298 10.22 -5.46 -19.62
N LYS A 299 9.83 -4.54 -20.50
CA LYS A 299 10.74 -3.76 -21.36
C LYS A 299 10.55 -2.25 -21.20
N ILE A 300 11.61 -1.51 -21.49
CA ILE A 300 11.57 -0.08 -21.75
C ILE A 300 12.34 0.18 -23.03
N ASP A 301 11.69 0.88 -23.96
CA ASP A 301 12.19 1.12 -25.31
C ASP A 301 12.72 -0.18 -25.94
N SER A 302 14.02 -0.27 -26.24
CA SER A 302 14.64 -1.45 -26.83
C SER A 302 15.22 -2.45 -25.82
N LYS A 303 15.17 -2.17 -24.51
CA LYS A 303 15.80 -3.00 -23.48
C LYS A 303 14.76 -3.85 -22.75
N GLN A 304 14.94 -5.16 -22.84
CA GLN A 304 14.21 -6.15 -22.02
C GLN A 304 14.92 -6.30 -20.66
N TYR A 305 14.17 -6.19 -19.57
CA TYR A 305 14.64 -6.34 -18.19
C TYR A 305 14.30 -7.71 -17.61
N ILE A 306 13.06 -8.13 -17.84
CA ILE A 306 12.51 -9.46 -17.54
C ILE A 306 11.63 -9.86 -18.72
N SER A 307 11.57 -11.14 -19.12
CA SER A 307 10.79 -11.53 -20.30
C SER A 307 9.27 -11.35 -20.13
N GLU A 308 8.56 -11.17 -21.25
CA GLU A 308 7.09 -11.18 -21.29
C GLU A 308 6.50 -12.44 -20.64
N GLN A 309 7.12 -13.61 -20.86
CA GLN A 309 6.68 -14.86 -20.22
C GLN A 309 6.80 -14.78 -18.70
N MET A 310 7.90 -14.24 -18.18
CA MET A 310 8.10 -14.07 -16.75
C MET A 310 7.11 -13.06 -16.16
N VAL A 311 6.84 -11.94 -16.86
CA VAL A 311 5.81 -10.97 -16.46
C VAL A 311 4.45 -11.63 -16.39
N SER A 312 4.05 -12.34 -17.46
CA SER A 312 2.79 -13.07 -17.52
C SER A 312 2.68 -14.13 -16.43
N GLN A 313 3.77 -14.76 -16.01
CA GLN A 313 3.75 -15.75 -14.93
C GLN A 313 3.67 -15.08 -13.54
N ALA A 314 4.41 -13.99 -13.35
CA ALA A 314 4.51 -13.29 -12.06
C ALA A 314 3.23 -12.53 -11.70
N LEU A 315 2.48 -12.05 -12.70
CA LEU A 315 1.24 -11.30 -12.54
C LEU A 315 -0.01 -12.20 -12.60
N GLN A 316 0.12 -13.47 -12.22
CA GLN A 316 -1.00 -14.41 -12.12
C GLN A 316 -1.14 -14.91 -10.69
N PRO A 317 -2.36 -15.28 -10.26
CA PRO A 317 -2.58 -15.91 -8.97
C PRO A 317 -1.65 -17.12 -8.78
N ASN A 318 -1.00 -17.19 -7.63
CA ASN A 318 0.05 -18.18 -7.39
C ASN A 318 -0.47 -19.60 -7.05
N GLY A 319 -1.78 -19.81 -7.09
CA GLY A 319 -2.45 -21.08 -6.77
C GLY A 319 -2.72 -21.30 -5.28
N PHE A 320 -2.21 -20.43 -4.40
CA PHE A 320 -2.48 -20.44 -2.95
C PHE A 320 -3.27 -19.21 -2.48
N SER A 321 -3.25 -18.14 -3.28
CA SER A 321 -4.09 -16.95 -3.13
C SER A 321 -4.63 -16.57 -4.51
N ASN A 322 -5.91 -16.19 -4.57
CA ASN A 322 -6.52 -15.69 -5.80
C ASN A 322 -6.03 -14.28 -6.15
N ASN A 323 -5.52 -13.53 -5.17
CA ASN A 323 -5.20 -12.11 -5.32
C ASN A 323 -3.70 -11.79 -5.20
N TYR A 324 -2.84 -12.81 -5.29
CA TYR A 324 -1.39 -12.62 -5.11
C TYR A 324 -0.57 -13.52 -6.05
N GLY A 325 0.41 -12.92 -6.73
CA GLY A 325 1.34 -13.56 -7.65
C GLY A 325 2.75 -13.67 -7.06
N TYR A 326 3.76 -13.30 -7.86
CA TYR A 326 5.18 -13.31 -7.48
C TYR A 326 5.56 -11.99 -6.82
N LEU A 327 5.24 -11.85 -5.53
CA LEU A 327 5.39 -10.61 -4.74
C LEU A 327 4.60 -9.42 -5.28
N TRP A 328 3.54 -9.68 -6.06
CA TRP A 328 2.58 -8.71 -6.57
C TRP A 328 1.18 -9.04 -6.06
N GLU A 329 0.44 -8.03 -5.63
CA GLU A 329 -1.02 -8.14 -5.57
C GLU A 329 -1.55 -8.16 -7.01
N VAL A 330 -2.47 -9.07 -7.33
CA VAL A 330 -2.98 -9.28 -8.68
C VAL A 330 -4.49 -9.51 -8.64
N ASP A 331 -5.23 -8.82 -9.50
CA ASP A 331 -6.66 -9.00 -9.77
C ASP A 331 -6.96 -8.32 -11.13
N SER A 332 -8.04 -7.53 -11.25
CA SER A 332 -8.30 -6.58 -12.35
C SER A 332 -7.19 -5.54 -12.54
N ALA A 333 -6.39 -5.31 -11.49
CA ALA A 333 -5.19 -4.50 -11.46
C ALA A 333 -4.05 -5.26 -10.77
N PHE A 334 -2.80 -4.88 -11.05
CA PHE A 334 -1.65 -5.38 -10.27
C PHE A 334 -0.95 -4.25 -9.54
N GLY A 335 -0.36 -4.53 -8.38
CA GLY A 335 0.27 -3.49 -7.58
C GLY A 335 0.83 -3.98 -6.25
N HIS A 336 1.12 -3.04 -5.37
CA HIS A 336 1.47 -3.35 -3.99
C HIS A 336 1.24 -2.13 -3.08
N GLY A 337 0.71 -2.36 -1.88
CA GLY A 337 0.64 -1.36 -0.82
C GLY A 337 1.91 -1.27 0.05
N GLY A 338 2.04 -0.20 0.82
CA GLY A 338 3.10 0.03 1.79
C GLY A 338 2.51 0.58 3.08
N SER A 339 2.91 0.01 4.22
CA SER A 339 2.26 0.25 5.52
C SER A 339 2.39 1.68 6.07
N ASP A 340 3.19 2.55 5.47
CA ASP A 340 3.21 3.98 5.81
C ASP A 340 2.18 4.80 5.02
N GLY A 341 1.24 4.13 4.34
CA GLY A 341 0.15 4.76 3.59
C GLY A 341 0.53 5.03 2.13
N THR A 342 1.27 4.12 1.51
CA THR A 342 1.65 4.23 0.09
C THR A 342 1.00 3.12 -0.71
N ILE A 343 0.57 3.40 -1.93
CA ILE A 343 0.14 2.38 -2.88
C ILE A 343 0.54 2.77 -4.29
N GLY A 344 0.91 1.77 -5.08
CA GLY A 344 1.05 1.89 -6.53
C GLY A 344 0.41 0.69 -7.20
N PHE A 345 -0.44 0.95 -8.19
CA PHE A 345 -1.09 -0.11 -8.97
C PHE A 345 -1.25 0.29 -10.43
N VAL A 346 -1.48 -0.72 -11.26
CA VAL A 346 -1.59 -0.63 -12.71
C VAL A 346 -2.88 -1.32 -13.13
N ILE A 347 -3.63 -0.66 -14.00
CA ILE A 347 -4.78 -1.20 -14.70
C ILE A 347 -4.31 -1.55 -16.12
N PRO A 348 -3.94 -2.81 -16.41
CA PRO A 348 -3.17 -3.10 -17.62
C PRO A 348 -3.96 -2.87 -18.90
N ASN A 349 -5.24 -3.27 -18.90
CA ASN A 349 -6.11 -3.14 -20.07
C ASN A 349 -6.38 -1.68 -20.46
N GLU A 350 -6.28 -0.76 -19.51
CA GLU A 350 -6.47 0.68 -19.72
C GLU A 350 -5.15 1.43 -19.93
N ASN A 351 -3.99 0.76 -19.76
CA ASN A 351 -2.65 1.38 -19.75
C ASN A 351 -2.50 2.50 -18.71
N ILE A 352 -3.08 2.28 -17.53
CA ILE A 352 -3.12 3.27 -16.45
C ILE A 352 -2.24 2.85 -15.29
N ILE A 353 -1.46 3.79 -14.79
CA ILE A 353 -0.63 3.67 -13.60
C ILE A 353 -1.12 4.71 -12.59
N VAL A 354 -1.37 4.26 -11.36
CA VAL A 354 -1.86 5.10 -10.27
C VAL A 354 -0.93 4.93 -9.08
N LEU A 355 -0.49 6.03 -8.51
CA LEU A 355 0.20 6.05 -7.22
C LEU A 355 -0.47 7.04 -6.29
N TYR A 356 -0.81 6.57 -5.10
CA TYR A 356 -1.29 7.41 -4.01
C TYR A 356 -0.36 7.23 -2.81
N PHE A 357 0.46 8.24 -2.56
CA PHE A 357 1.47 8.22 -1.49
C PHE A 357 1.07 9.20 -0.41
N THR A 358 0.62 8.69 0.73
CA THR A 358 0.58 9.42 1.99
C THR A 358 1.70 8.92 2.92
N GLN A 359 1.87 9.63 4.01
CA GLN A 359 2.78 9.34 5.12
C GLN A 359 2.02 9.14 6.44
N SER A 360 0.70 9.03 6.33
CA SER A 360 -0.25 8.78 7.40
C SER A 360 -0.54 7.29 7.50
N ARG A 361 0.18 6.59 8.36
CA ARG A 361 -0.04 5.17 8.63
C ARG A 361 -1.37 4.93 9.35
N SER A 362 -1.94 3.73 9.12
CA SER A 362 -3.18 3.28 9.75
C SER A 362 -4.39 4.12 9.34
N THR A 363 -4.48 4.40 8.05
CA THR A 363 -5.61 5.07 7.38
C THR A 363 -6.26 4.10 6.39
N HIS A 364 -7.53 4.32 6.07
CA HIS A 364 -8.29 3.57 5.06
C HIS A 364 -8.25 4.24 3.67
N THR A 365 -7.55 5.37 3.55
CA THR A 365 -7.60 6.24 2.38
C THR A 365 -6.94 5.60 1.16
N VAL A 366 -5.95 4.72 1.37
CA VAL A 366 -5.29 3.97 0.31
C VAL A 366 -6.28 3.06 -0.44
N GLU A 367 -7.11 2.35 0.32
CA GLU A 367 -8.10 1.44 -0.21
C GLU A 367 -9.25 2.20 -0.88
N VAL A 368 -9.68 3.33 -0.30
CA VAL A 368 -10.70 4.20 -0.89
C VAL A 368 -10.24 4.80 -2.21
N VAL A 369 -9.03 5.37 -2.28
CA VAL A 369 -8.49 5.91 -3.54
C VAL A 369 -8.39 4.84 -4.61
N LYS A 370 -7.94 3.63 -4.25
CA LYS A 370 -7.89 2.51 -5.20
C LYS A 370 -9.29 2.18 -5.72
N ALA A 371 -10.27 2.03 -4.84
CA ALA A 371 -11.65 1.69 -5.21
C ALA A 371 -12.30 2.75 -6.11
N ASP A 372 -12.20 4.03 -5.72
CA ASP A 372 -12.77 5.14 -6.49
C ASP A 372 -12.11 5.28 -7.86
N VAL A 373 -10.78 5.15 -7.94
CA VAL A 373 -10.10 5.19 -9.24
C VAL A 373 -10.52 3.99 -10.11
N LEU A 374 -10.62 2.77 -9.56
CA LEU A 374 -11.09 1.62 -10.32
C LEU A 374 -12.55 1.78 -10.80
N LYS A 375 -13.39 2.43 -10.00
CA LYS A 375 -14.77 2.76 -10.35
C LYS A 375 -14.86 3.71 -11.54
N GLU A 376 -13.97 4.69 -11.67
CA GLU A 376 -13.88 5.56 -12.86
C GLU A 376 -13.61 4.78 -14.17
N PHE A 377 -13.08 3.56 -14.07
CA PHE A 377 -12.86 2.65 -15.20
C PHE A 377 -13.88 1.51 -15.27
N GLY A 378 -14.90 1.50 -14.41
CA GLY A 378 -15.89 0.41 -14.36
C GLY A 378 -15.31 -0.94 -13.94
N LEU A 379 -14.19 -0.93 -13.21
CA LEU A 379 -13.48 -2.14 -12.76
C LEU A 379 -13.72 -2.47 -11.28
N SER A 380 -14.49 -1.64 -10.59
CA SER A 380 -14.95 -1.92 -9.23
C SER A 380 -16.43 -2.31 -9.27
N GLU A 381 -16.72 -3.58 -9.00
CA GLU A 381 -18.07 -4.07 -8.74
C GLU A 381 -18.39 -3.93 -7.25
N VAL A 382 -18.36 -2.71 -6.68
CA VAL A 382 -18.98 -2.53 -5.36
C VAL A 382 -20.47 -2.80 -5.55
N VAL A 383 -20.94 -3.95 -5.05
CA VAL A 383 -22.37 -4.26 -5.00
C VAL A 383 -23.00 -3.17 -4.14
N GLN A 384 -23.73 -2.27 -4.79
CA GLN A 384 -24.47 -1.25 -4.05
C GLN A 384 -25.55 -1.93 -3.22
N HIS A 385 -25.49 -1.68 -1.92
CA HIS A 385 -26.52 -2.06 -0.98
C HIS A 385 -27.25 -0.80 -0.51
N ASP A 386 -28.58 -0.87 -0.42
CA ASP A 386 -29.37 0.19 0.19
C ASP A 386 -29.15 0.17 1.71
N ILE A 387 -28.93 1.35 2.31
CA ILE A 387 -28.83 1.48 3.76
C ILE A 387 -30.21 1.17 4.37
N ALA A 388 -30.28 0.11 5.17
CA ALA A 388 -31.48 -0.30 5.88
C ALA A 388 -31.65 0.46 7.19
N ILE A 389 -32.90 0.75 7.56
CA ILE A 389 -33.22 1.24 8.90
C ILE A 389 -33.32 0.02 9.83
N VAL A 390 -32.36 -0.13 10.73
CA VAL A 390 -32.33 -1.18 11.77
C VAL A 390 -32.31 -0.55 13.16
N ASP A 391 -32.73 -1.30 14.18
CA ASP A 391 -32.66 -0.84 15.58
C ASP A 391 -31.19 -0.81 16.03
N PRO A 392 -30.59 0.37 16.34
CA PRO A 392 -29.17 0.46 16.68
C PRO A 392 -28.79 -0.32 17.95
N SER A 393 -29.76 -0.68 18.79
CA SER A 393 -29.49 -1.48 20.00
C SER A 393 -28.88 -2.85 19.69
N ILE A 394 -29.07 -3.40 18.48
CA ILE A 394 -28.47 -4.67 18.05
C ILE A 394 -26.94 -4.58 17.90
N TYR A 395 -26.36 -3.39 17.70
CA TYR A 395 -24.92 -3.24 17.47
C TYR A 395 -24.10 -3.63 18.70
N GLN A 396 -24.68 -3.48 19.90
CA GLN A 396 -24.04 -3.91 21.13
C GLN A 396 -23.86 -5.44 21.20
N ASP A 397 -24.75 -6.21 20.57
CA ASP A 397 -24.64 -7.67 20.47
C ASP A 397 -23.52 -8.10 19.51
N TYR A 398 -23.14 -7.24 18.58
CA TYR A 398 -22.04 -7.45 17.64
C TYR A 398 -20.70 -6.98 18.18
N ALA A 399 -20.68 -5.98 19.06
CA ALA A 399 -19.44 -5.51 19.68
C ALA A 399 -18.66 -6.65 20.37
N GLY A 400 -17.34 -6.62 20.25
CA GLY A 400 -16.45 -7.65 20.82
C GLY A 400 -15.27 -7.98 19.91
N LYS A 401 -14.48 -8.98 20.31
CA LYS A 401 -13.31 -9.43 19.54
C LYS A 401 -13.60 -10.71 18.78
N TYR A 402 -13.07 -10.78 17.56
CA TYR A 402 -13.25 -11.88 16.63
C TYR A 402 -11.89 -12.42 16.18
N GLN A 403 -11.74 -13.74 16.18
CA GLN A 403 -10.54 -14.44 15.72
C GLN A 403 -10.66 -14.68 14.21
N HIS A 404 -9.97 -13.86 13.42
CA HIS A 404 -9.75 -14.09 11.99
C HIS A 404 -8.52 -15.01 11.80
N PRO A 405 -8.37 -15.76 10.69
CA PRO A 405 -7.26 -16.70 10.49
C PRO A 405 -5.86 -16.08 10.66
N GLN A 406 -5.73 -14.77 10.43
CA GLN A 406 -4.45 -14.06 10.45
C GLN A 406 -4.30 -13.05 11.59
N ILE A 407 -5.40 -12.49 12.10
CA ILE A 407 -5.40 -11.35 13.03
C ILE A 407 -6.58 -11.43 14.01
N ILE A 408 -6.55 -10.63 15.07
CA ILE A 408 -7.72 -10.40 15.91
C ILE A 408 -8.38 -9.11 15.43
N LEU A 409 -9.67 -9.19 15.15
CA LEU A 409 -10.52 -8.06 14.79
C LEU A 409 -11.33 -7.61 15.99
N GLU A 410 -11.67 -6.32 16.04
CA GLU A 410 -12.55 -5.78 17.07
C GLU A 410 -13.70 -5.03 16.42
N VAL A 411 -14.93 -5.49 16.69
CA VAL A 411 -16.15 -4.78 16.31
C VAL A 411 -16.51 -3.83 17.46
N THR A 412 -16.73 -2.56 17.14
CA THR A 412 -17.10 -1.51 18.10
C THR A 412 -18.30 -0.73 17.62
N THR A 413 -18.96 0.00 18.52
CA THR A 413 -20.11 0.85 18.21
C THR A 413 -20.07 2.12 19.06
N ASP A 414 -20.58 3.22 18.52
CA ASP A 414 -20.85 4.47 19.26
C ASP A 414 -22.31 4.57 19.73
N GLY A 415 -23.13 3.54 19.47
CA GLY A 415 -24.57 3.48 19.75
C GLY A 415 -25.46 3.81 18.55
N GLU A 416 -24.91 4.39 17.47
CA GLU A 416 -25.63 4.71 16.23
C GLU A 416 -25.00 4.04 15.00
N HIS A 417 -23.74 3.64 15.08
CA HIS A 417 -22.97 3.09 13.98
C HIS A 417 -22.17 1.87 14.41
N LEU A 418 -21.83 1.02 13.45
CA LEU A 418 -20.99 -0.15 13.64
C LEU A 418 -19.63 0.08 13.00
N TYR A 419 -18.56 -0.27 13.70
CA TYR A 419 -17.21 -0.15 13.19
C TYR A 419 -16.42 -1.44 13.32
N LEU A 420 -15.58 -1.73 12.33
CA LEU A 420 -14.58 -2.79 12.39
C LEU A 420 -13.19 -2.17 12.58
N LYS A 421 -12.43 -2.68 13.55
CA LYS A 421 -11.03 -2.30 13.81
C LYS A 421 -10.13 -3.48 13.56
N THR A 422 -9.07 -3.27 12.76
CA THR A 422 -7.94 -4.18 12.69
C THR A 422 -6.81 -3.69 13.61
N PRO A 423 -5.80 -4.53 13.94
CA PRO A 423 -4.68 -4.11 14.79
C PRO A 423 -3.83 -2.97 14.21
N ASP A 424 -3.92 -2.74 12.90
CA ASP A 424 -3.04 -1.88 12.12
C ASP A 424 -3.76 -0.77 11.33
N THR A 425 -5.09 -0.70 11.34
CA THR A 425 -5.88 0.35 10.65
C THR A 425 -6.72 1.21 11.60
N SER A 426 -7.16 2.37 11.11
CA SER A 426 -8.22 3.18 11.70
C SER A 426 -9.56 2.42 11.67
N SER A 427 -10.44 2.72 12.63
CA SER A 427 -11.82 2.20 12.69
C SER A 427 -12.56 2.43 11.37
N GLN A 428 -13.07 1.37 10.73
CA GLN A 428 -13.85 1.46 9.49
C GLN A 428 -15.34 1.44 9.80
N LEU A 429 -16.12 2.36 9.21
CA LEU A 429 -17.57 2.43 9.37
C LEU A 429 -18.26 1.44 8.43
N PHE A 430 -19.23 0.71 8.98
CA PHE A 430 -20.06 -0.24 8.23
C PHE A 430 -21.54 0.16 8.33
N TYR A 431 -22.23 0.09 7.19
CA TYR A 431 -23.64 0.43 7.07
C TYR A 431 -24.50 -0.84 7.06
N PRO A 432 -25.66 -0.84 7.73
CA PRO A 432 -26.57 -1.99 7.72
C PRO A 432 -27.29 -2.10 6.37
N ALA A 433 -27.34 -3.31 5.82
CA ALA A 433 -28.24 -3.68 4.73
C ALA A 433 -29.35 -4.65 5.21
N SER A 434 -29.14 -5.35 6.33
CA SER A 434 -30.17 -6.01 7.15
C SER A 434 -29.75 -5.96 8.63
N GLU A 435 -30.48 -6.66 9.50
CA GLU A 435 -30.12 -6.74 10.93
C GLU A 435 -28.77 -7.43 11.17
N ASP A 436 -28.36 -8.37 10.30
CA ASP A 436 -27.18 -9.20 10.42
C ASP A 436 -26.15 -9.00 9.30
N PHE A 437 -26.51 -8.31 8.21
CA PHE A 437 -25.66 -8.04 7.07
C PHE A 437 -25.31 -6.55 6.97
N PHE A 438 -24.01 -6.26 6.94
CA PHE A 438 -23.44 -4.92 6.88
C PHE A 438 -22.44 -4.82 5.74
N PHE A 439 -22.28 -3.62 5.18
CA PHE A 439 -21.37 -3.38 4.06
C PHE A 439 -20.57 -2.09 4.28
N HIS A 440 -19.37 -2.05 3.72
CA HIS A 440 -18.61 -0.81 3.60
C HIS A 440 -19.07 -0.06 2.34
N GLU A 441 -19.23 1.26 2.41
CA GLU A 441 -19.77 2.05 1.28
C GLU A 441 -18.85 2.07 0.05
N VAL A 442 -17.54 2.02 0.31
CA VAL A 442 -16.50 2.14 -0.74
C VAL A 442 -15.74 0.84 -1.00
N LEU A 443 -15.61 -0.02 0.00
CA LEU A 443 -14.76 -1.21 -0.10
C LEU A 443 -15.64 -2.41 -0.39
N ASP A 444 -15.17 -3.34 -1.20
CA ASP A 444 -15.82 -4.65 -1.37
C ASP A 444 -15.55 -5.52 -0.14
N ILE A 445 -16.11 -5.09 0.99
CA ILE A 445 -16.08 -5.78 2.27
C ILE A 445 -17.48 -5.73 2.86
N GLN A 446 -18.01 -6.90 3.18
CA GLN A 446 -19.29 -7.06 3.87
C GLN A 446 -19.13 -7.97 5.08
N LEU A 447 -19.97 -7.79 6.07
CA LEU A 447 -19.98 -8.55 7.32
C LEU A 447 -21.35 -9.20 7.49
N THR A 448 -21.38 -10.52 7.63
CA THR A 448 -22.57 -11.26 8.07
C THR A 448 -22.36 -11.77 9.48
N PHE A 449 -23.10 -11.26 10.46
CA PHE A 449 -23.02 -11.74 11.84
C PHE A 449 -23.75 -13.07 12.03
N VAL A 450 -23.06 -14.03 12.61
CA VAL A 450 -23.59 -15.37 12.87
C VAL A 450 -24.09 -15.45 14.30
N LYS A 451 -25.35 -15.87 14.48
CA LYS A 451 -26.00 -16.07 15.80
C LYS A 451 -26.27 -17.55 16.04
N ASP A 452 -26.22 -17.98 17.30
CA ASP A 452 -26.66 -19.30 17.73
C ASP A 452 -28.20 -19.41 17.83
N LEU A 453 -28.69 -20.59 18.23
CA LEU A 453 -30.13 -20.86 18.39
C LEU A 453 -30.80 -20.03 19.49
N ASP A 454 -30.01 -19.48 20.42
CA ASP A 454 -30.47 -18.60 21.49
C ASP A 454 -30.39 -17.11 21.09
N GLY A 455 -29.99 -16.83 19.84
CA GLY A 455 -29.89 -15.49 19.27
C GLY A 455 -28.61 -14.73 19.66
N LYS A 456 -27.63 -15.41 20.27
CA LYS A 456 -26.36 -14.81 20.69
C LYS A 456 -25.37 -14.82 19.54
N THR A 457 -24.72 -13.69 19.27
CA THR A 457 -23.65 -13.61 18.26
C THR A 457 -22.46 -14.49 18.64
N THR A 458 -22.13 -15.45 17.78
CA THR A 458 -21.02 -16.41 17.95
C THR A 458 -19.86 -16.15 17.03
N GLY A 459 -20.05 -15.38 15.96
CA GLY A 459 -19.00 -15.07 14.99
C GLY A 459 -19.49 -14.11 13.91
N MET A 460 -18.67 -13.91 12.90
CA MET A 460 -19.04 -13.23 11.66
C MET A 460 -18.37 -13.89 10.47
N ILE A 461 -18.99 -13.76 9.31
CA ILE A 461 -18.39 -14.06 8.02
C ILE A 461 -18.04 -12.73 7.38
N ILE A 462 -16.78 -12.58 6.99
CA ILE A 462 -16.28 -11.43 6.25
C ILE A 462 -16.29 -11.83 4.77
N HIS A 463 -17.12 -11.16 3.99
CA HIS A 463 -17.13 -11.29 2.55
C HIS A 463 -16.19 -10.23 2.00
N GLN A 464 -15.11 -10.63 1.33
CA GLN A 464 -14.12 -9.69 0.82
C GLN A 464 -13.52 -10.19 -0.49
N ASN A 465 -13.58 -9.37 -1.54
CA ASN A 465 -13.03 -9.69 -2.87
C ASN A 465 -13.47 -11.07 -3.40
N GLY A 466 -14.75 -11.42 -3.18
CA GLY A 466 -15.33 -12.71 -3.58
C GLY A 466 -14.96 -13.92 -2.72
N GLU A 467 -14.25 -13.74 -1.61
CA GLU A 467 -13.94 -14.80 -0.64
C GLU A 467 -14.75 -14.62 0.67
N ASP A 468 -15.14 -15.75 1.26
CA ASP A 468 -15.79 -15.80 2.58
C ASP A 468 -14.76 -16.21 3.64
N ILE A 469 -14.56 -15.36 4.64
CA ILE A 469 -13.62 -15.61 5.73
C ILE A 469 -14.37 -15.66 7.06
N GLU A 470 -14.33 -16.82 7.72
CA GLU A 470 -14.93 -17.00 9.03
C GLU A 470 -14.08 -16.34 10.13
N ALA A 471 -14.73 -15.63 11.04
CA ALA A 471 -14.12 -15.07 12.23
C ALA A 471 -14.96 -15.37 13.49
N ASP A 472 -14.42 -16.18 14.40
CA ASP A 472 -15.11 -16.63 15.61
C ASP A 472 -15.10 -15.55 16.69
N LYS A 473 -16.22 -15.31 17.37
CA LYS A 473 -16.27 -14.36 18.49
C LYS A 473 -15.57 -14.94 19.71
N ILE A 474 -14.50 -14.30 20.16
CA ILE A 474 -13.65 -14.75 21.28
C ILE A 474 -13.79 -13.91 22.54
N GLN A 475 -14.38 -12.72 22.45
CA GLN A 475 -14.65 -11.86 23.60
C GLN A 475 -15.95 -11.08 23.40
N GLN A 476 -16.80 -11.04 24.44
CA GLN A 476 -18.00 -10.21 24.49
C GLN A 476 -17.72 -8.85 25.12
#